data_AF-A0AAD9FB99-F1
#
_entry.id   AF-A0AAD9FB99-F1
#
_cell.length_a   1.000
_cell.length_b   1.000
_cell.length_c   1.000
_cell.angle_alpha   90.00
_cell.angle_beta   90.00
_cell.angle_gamma   90.00
#
_symmetry.space_group_name_H-M   'P 1'
#
loop_
_entity.id
_entity.type
_entity.pdbx_description
1 polymer ?
#
loop_
_entity_poly.entity_id
_entity_poly.type
_entity_poly.pdbx_seq_one_letter_code
_entity_poly.pdbx_strand_id
1 'polypeptide(L)'
;MYHEENAALQKPRYGTIQDDERLSAEEMDERRRQNIAYEYLCHLEEAKRWMEACLEEDLPPTTELEERLRNGVYLGKLANFFAPKMVSVKRIYDRDQARYKSNGLHFRHTDNTVQWLRAMESVGLPKIFYPETTDVYDRKNMPKVVYCIHALSLYLYKLGIAPQIQDLLGKVAFTEEEISNMRSELEKYGIQMPAFSKIGGILANELSVDEAALHAAVIAINDAVDRGQTSVTMGALNNPNTMLKNIQETLAQEYQDALSQAKARKQDQSSGRRSSIATEERDVYEELLTHQEIQGSIDFVNMQAAVRQVNEALSAQDEASLLAALRLDALALLGVQESNCSWYLEHFTTYCQHKSKDEGKSVVVDREEIQRVVTSCNDFAEAEKRKLEAIAAINTAIRLGNAAETAEELTNPEAQLPIVYQTAANLYQAELFSLQLQGARSGLSHEELSVAVEMLSAVAVLNEVLDTKDPQAVIEQLSDSPLGFTNMDQDNLNRYADTLIQLRGEALAKGQEFLTWNDVQKCIDTVNVQVHEEHERIIAIAEINEALNSGDHQQTLAALLLPTAKLTGVNPATAKHYHDVLQHTKQLLCQNFLIP
;
A
#
# COMPACT_ATOMS: atom_id res chain seq x y z
N MET A 1 27.32 59.91 -49.63
CA MET A 1 27.82 59.12 -48.48
C MET A 1 26.81 58.02 -48.26
N TYR A 2 26.78 57.04 -49.16
CA TYR A 2 27.47 55.75 -49.04
C TYR A 2 27.10 55.02 -47.73
N HIS A 3 26.13 54.11 -47.90
CA HIS A 3 25.88 52.96 -47.05
C HIS A 3 27.15 52.10 -47.00
N GLU A 4 27.66 51.80 -45.80
CA GLU A 4 28.60 50.70 -45.59
C GLU A 4 27.80 49.45 -45.22
N GLU A 5 27.69 48.54 -46.19
CA GLU A 5 27.32 47.15 -45.99
C GLU A 5 28.39 46.48 -45.10
N ASN A 6 28.02 46.09 -43.89
CA ASN A 6 28.79 45.13 -43.12
C ASN A 6 28.65 43.77 -43.79
N ALA A 7 29.77 43.29 -44.34
CA ALA A 7 29.91 41.99 -44.98
C ALA A 7 29.33 40.88 -44.09
N ALA A 8 28.30 40.20 -44.58
CA ALA A 8 27.83 38.95 -44.02
C ALA A 8 28.96 37.91 -44.15
N LEU A 9 29.55 37.53 -43.03
CA LEU A 9 30.42 36.36 -42.92
C LEU A 9 29.65 35.14 -43.47
N GLN A 10 30.05 34.68 -44.65
CA GLN A 10 29.58 33.44 -45.25
C GLN A 10 29.80 32.29 -44.27
N LYS A 11 28.72 31.68 -43.80
CA LYS A 11 28.76 30.41 -43.06
C LYS A 11 29.29 29.32 -44.01
N PRO A 12 30.33 28.55 -43.66
CA PRO A 12 30.74 27.43 -44.47
C PRO A 12 29.64 26.35 -44.42
N ARG A 13 29.02 26.08 -45.57
CA ARG A 13 28.12 24.94 -45.77
C ARG A 13 28.95 23.67 -45.92
N TYR A 14 29.10 22.93 -44.83
CA TYR A 14 29.61 21.57 -44.87
C TYR A 14 28.44 20.63 -45.16
N GLY A 15 28.19 20.32 -46.45
CA GLY A 15 27.08 19.43 -46.82
C GLY A 15 26.74 19.27 -48.31
N THR A 16 27.28 20.07 -49.22
CA THR A 16 26.97 19.93 -50.66
C THR A 16 28.19 20.21 -51.53
N ILE A 17 28.60 19.22 -52.32
CA ILE A 17 29.56 19.38 -53.42
C ILE A 17 28.84 20.11 -54.55
N GLN A 18 28.67 21.42 -54.40
CA GLN A 18 28.31 22.34 -55.48
C GLN A 18 28.93 23.68 -55.13
N ASP A 19 30.24 23.84 -55.41
CA ASP A 19 30.82 25.12 -55.76
C ASP A 19 32.03 24.86 -56.67
N ASP A 20 31.90 25.34 -57.90
CA ASP A 20 32.71 25.07 -59.08
C ASP A 20 33.93 26.01 -59.10
N GLU A 21 34.74 26.01 -58.03
CA GLU A 21 36.07 26.63 -58.01
C GLU A 21 37.14 25.55 -58.03
N ARG A 22 38.12 25.67 -58.94
CA ARG A 22 39.26 24.75 -59.07
C ARG A 22 40.15 24.84 -57.83
N LEU A 23 39.73 24.17 -56.76
CA LEU A 23 40.52 23.92 -55.57
C LEU A 23 41.77 23.13 -55.95
N SER A 24 42.92 23.52 -55.42
CA SER A 24 44.17 22.75 -55.54
C SER A 24 43.97 21.35 -54.93
N ALA A 25 44.77 20.37 -55.38
CA ALA A 25 44.77 19.03 -54.78
C ALA A 25 45.04 19.08 -53.26
N GLU A 26 45.84 20.05 -52.81
CA GLU A 26 46.11 20.31 -51.39
C GLU A 26 44.88 20.88 -50.65
N GLU A 27 44.12 21.79 -51.29
CA GLU A 27 42.92 22.40 -50.68
C GLU A 27 41.73 21.44 -50.62
N MET A 28 41.60 20.54 -51.60
CA MET A 28 40.60 19.47 -51.56
C MET A 28 40.89 18.46 -50.45
N ASP A 29 42.17 18.11 -50.23
CA ASP A 29 42.55 17.19 -49.16
C ASP A 29 42.36 17.85 -47.78
N GLU A 30 42.69 19.13 -47.65
CA GLU A 30 42.45 19.92 -46.43
C GLU A 30 40.95 19.98 -46.07
N ARG A 31 40.11 20.29 -47.06
CA ARG A 31 38.65 20.36 -46.87
C ARG A 31 38.03 18.99 -46.56
N ARG A 32 38.58 17.92 -47.14
CA ARG A 32 38.18 16.55 -46.81
C ARG A 32 38.52 16.20 -45.36
N ARG A 33 39.70 16.57 -44.87
CA ARG A 33 40.12 16.33 -43.47
C ARG A 33 39.28 17.13 -42.48
N GLN A 34 38.90 18.36 -42.83
CA GLN A 34 37.96 19.16 -42.04
C GLN A 34 36.58 18.51 -41.94
N ASN A 35 36.05 17.95 -43.04
CA ASN A 35 34.78 17.21 -43.02
C ASN A 35 34.84 15.99 -42.11
N ILE A 36 35.93 15.21 -42.16
CA ILE A 36 36.15 14.05 -41.30
C ILE A 36 36.16 14.47 -39.82
N ALA A 37 36.85 15.56 -39.47
CA ALA A 37 36.86 16.07 -38.10
C ALA A 37 35.47 16.51 -37.63
N TYR A 38 34.70 17.17 -38.50
CA TYR A 38 33.33 17.57 -38.21
C TYR A 38 32.39 16.37 -38.02
N GLU A 39 32.43 15.39 -38.93
CA GLU A 39 31.66 14.14 -38.85
C GLU A 39 31.94 13.40 -37.55
N TYR A 40 33.22 13.32 -37.14
CA TYR A 40 33.59 12.68 -35.89
C TYR A 40 33.06 13.41 -34.65
N LEU A 41 33.10 14.76 -34.65
CA LEU A 41 32.52 15.57 -33.57
C LEU A 41 31.00 15.37 -33.46
N CYS A 42 30.30 15.24 -34.58
CA CYS A 42 28.88 14.85 -34.58
C CYS A 42 28.70 13.47 -33.91
N HIS A 43 29.49 12.46 -34.29
CA HIS A 43 29.38 11.13 -33.69
C HIS A 43 29.72 11.08 -32.19
N LEU A 44 30.64 11.93 -31.72
CA LEU A 44 30.92 12.10 -30.30
C LEU A 44 29.74 12.73 -29.56
N GLU A 45 29.11 13.77 -30.13
CA GLU A 45 27.91 14.40 -29.55
C GLU A 45 26.72 13.42 -29.50
N GLU A 46 26.54 12.62 -30.55
CA GLU A 46 25.51 11.57 -30.60
C GLU A 46 25.72 10.53 -29.49
N ALA A 47 26.95 10.02 -29.36
CA ALA A 47 27.32 9.07 -28.33
C ALA A 47 27.14 9.66 -26.93
N LYS A 48 27.51 10.93 -26.74
CA LYS A 48 27.31 11.67 -25.48
C LYS A 48 25.84 11.69 -25.09
N ARG A 49 24.96 12.25 -25.94
CA ARG A 49 23.53 12.39 -25.63
C ARG A 49 22.85 11.07 -25.38
N TRP A 50 23.25 10.04 -26.13
CA TRP A 50 22.73 8.69 -25.91
C TRP A 50 23.17 8.11 -24.56
N MET A 51 24.43 8.29 -24.17
CA MET A 51 24.91 7.87 -22.85
C MET A 51 24.23 8.66 -21.72
N GLU A 52 24.02 9.97 -21.87
CA GLU A 52 23.26 10.79 -20.89
C GLU A 52 21.83 10.27 -20.73
N ALA A 53 21.16 9.92 -21.84
CA ALA A 53 19.82 9.35 -21.82
C ALA A 53 19.75 7.97 -21.16
N CYS A 54 20.80 7.15 -21.28
CA CYS A 54 20.84 5.83 -20.63
C CYS A 54 21.23 5.88 -19.15
N LEU A 55 22.06 6.86 -18.76
CA LEU A 55 22.63 6.96 -17.41
C LEU A 55 21.89 7.94 -16.50
N GLU A 56 21.03 8.80 -17.06
CA GLU A 56 20.34 9.89 -16.36
C GLU A 56 21.33 10.82 -15.61
N GLU A 57 22.51 11.04 -16.20
CA GLU A 57 23.56 11.92 -15.66
C GLU A 57 24.21 12.74 -16.77
N ASP A 58 24.57 14.00 -16.47
CA ASP A 58 25.25 14.88 -17.42
C ASP A 58 26.70 14.42 -17.67
N LEU A 59 27.05 14.30 -18.95
CA LEU A 59 28.39 13.97 -19.41
C LEU A 59 29.18 15.25 -19.73
N PRO A 60 30.52 15.16 -19.71
CA PRO A 60 31.40 16.28 -20.04
C PRO A 60 31.15 16.85 -21.44
N PRO A 61 31.63 18.06 -21.75
CA PRO A 61 31.58 18.61 -23.11
C PRO A 61 32.17 17.65 -24.15
N THR A 62 31.64 17.68 -25.36
CA THR A 62 31.97 16.75 -26.46
C THR A 62 33.46 16.75 -26.81
N THR A 63 34.12 17.90 -26.65
CA THR A 63 35.57 18.08 -26.83
C THR A 63 36.42 17.38 -25.76
N GLU A 64 35.87 17.15 -24.56
CA GLU A 64 36.54 16.47 -23.45
C GLU A 64 36.08 15.01 -23.28
N LEU A 65 35.08 14.57 -24.04
CA LEU A 65 34.43 13.28 -23.86
C LEU A 65 35.43 12.12 -23.95
N GLU A 66 36.30 12.14 -24.95
CA GLU A 66 37.34 11.13 -25.15
C GLU A 66 38.22 10.95 -23.91
N GLU A 67 38.70 12.06 -23.35
CA GLU A 67 39.60 12.05 -22.19
C GLU A 67 38.88 11.53 -20.94
N ARG A 68 37.57 11.76 -20.84
CA ARG A 68 36.75 11.39 -19.69
C ARG A 68 36.28 9.94 -19.74
N LEU A 69 36.23 9.32 -20.92
CA LEU A 69 35.96 7.89 -21.06
C LEU A 69 37.16 7.01 -20.64
N ARG A 70 38.38 7.56 -20.60
CA ARG A 70 39.62 6.79 -20.33
C ARG A 70 39.64 6.06 -18.99
N ASN A 71 39.00 6.60 -17.96
CA ASN A 71 38.92 5.97 -16.64
C ASN A 71 37.89 4.82 -16.57
N GLY A 72 37.15 4.60 -17.67
CA GLY A 72 36.16 3.54 -17.82
C GLY A 72 34.93 3.66 -16.92
N VAL A 73 34.80 4.69 -16.08
CA VAL A 73 33.72 4.81 -15.09
C VAL A 73 32.36 4.91 -15.79
N TYR A 74 32.23 5.78 -16.80
CA TYR A 74 31.01 5.91 -17.60
C TYR A 74 30.70 4.62 -18.37
N LEU A 75 31.71 3.93 -18.91
CA LEU A 75 31.55 2.65 -19.58
C LEU A 75 31.07 1.56 -18.61
N GLY A 76 31.59 1.54 -17.38
CA GLY A 76 31.17 0.62 -16.33
C GLY A 76 29.74 0.90 -15.84
N LYS A 77 29.33 2.17 -15.77
CA LYS A 77 27.94 2.53 -15.48
C LYS A 77 27.00 2.10 -16.61
N LEU A 78 27.42 2.32 -17.85
CA LEU A 78 26.67 1.86 -19.03
C LEU A 78 26.54 0.33 -19.04
N ALA A 79 27.60 -0.38 -18.67
CA ALA A 79 27.59 -1.83 -18.50
C ALA A 79 26.58 -2.31 -17.43
N ASN A 80 26.49 -1.59 -16.31
CA ASN A 80 25.47 -1.85 -15.29
C ASN A 80 24.04 -1.55 -15.80
N PHE A 81 23.85 -0.55 -16.66
CA PHE A 81 22.55 -0.21 -17.23
C PHE A 81 21.97 -1.37 -18.06
N PHE A 82 22.74 -1.91 -19.01
CA PHE A 82 22.22 -2.98 -19.88
C PHE A 82 22.47 -4.41 -19.38
N ALA A 83 23.40 -4.62 -18.43
CA ALA A 83 23.70 -5.93 -17.84
C ALA A 83 23.84 -5.88 -16.29
N PRO A 84 22.80 -5.47 -15.54
CA PRO A 84 22.87 -5.25 -14.09
C PRO A 84 23.13 -6.54 -13.28
N LYS A 85 22.82 -7.71 -13.86
CA LYS A 85 23.11 -9.02 -13.25
C LYS A 85 24.59 -9.38 -13.30
N MET A 86 25.35 -8.82 -14.25
CA MET A 86 26.78 -9.10 -14.43
C MET A 86 27.66 -8.04 -13.76
N VAL A 87 27.34 -6.76 -13.97
CA VAL A 87 28.11 -5.63 -13.47
C VAL A 87 27.36 -5.00 -12.32
N SER A 88 27.95 -5.01 -11.13
CA SER A 88 27.38 -4.36 -9.96
C SER A 88 27.96 -2.96 -9.82
N VAL A 89 27.10 -1.96 -9.55
CA VAL A 89 27.51 -0.59 -9.23
C VAL A 89 28.59 -0.52 -8.14
N LYS A 90 28.61 -1.46 -7.18
CA LYS A 90 29.61 -1.49 -6.09
C LYS A 90 31.00 -1.95 -6.54
N ARG A 91 31.11 -2.58 -7.72
CA ARG A 91 32.37 -3.08 -8.28
C ARG A 91 33.04 -2.09 -9.24
N ILE A 92 32.37 -0.99 -9.57
CA ILE A 92 32.96 0.09 -10.38
C ILE A 92 33.98 0.85 -9.50
N TYR A 93 35.24 0.83 -9.93
CA TYR A 93 36.32 1.53 -9.24
C TYR A 93 36.24 3.04 -9.53
N ASP A 94 36.45 3.86 -8.48
CA ASP A 94 36.40 5.33 -8.56
C ASP A 94 35.07 5.87 -9.12
N ARG A 95 33.94 5.33 -8.65
CA ARG A 95 32.59 5.63 -9.15
C ARG A 95 32.25 7.13 -9.17
N ASP A 96 32.71 7.87 -8.17
CA ASP A 96 32.54 9.32 -8.02
C ASP A 96 33.62 10.15 -8.76
N GLN A 97 34.57 9.46 -9.39
CA GLN A 97 35.72 10.03 -10.10
C GLN A 97 36.61 10.94 -9.22
N ALA A 98 36.56 10.78 -7.88
CA ALA A 98 37.30 11.63 -6.96
C ALA A 98 38.81 11.40 -7.07
N ARG A 99 39.24 10.16 -7.29
CA ARG A 99 40.66 9.83 -7.48
C ARG A 99 41.14 10.25 -8.85
N TYR A 100 40.30 10.12 -9.89
CA TYR A 100 40.61 10.61 -11.22
C TYR A 100 40.79 12.13 -11.24
N LYS A 101 39.92 12.88 -10.55
CA LYS A 101 40.03 14.35 -10.45
C LYS A 101 41.25 14.82 -9.65
N SER A 102 41.69 14.07 -8.64
CA SER A 102 42.84 14.46 -7.79
C SER A 102 44.19 14.01 -8.35
N ASN A 103 44.29 12.76 -8.82
CA ASN A 103 45.56 12.11 -9.15
C ASN A 103 45.63 11.57 -10.59
N GLY A 104 44.60 11.77 -11.42
CA GLY A 104 44.55 11.29 -12.80
C GLY A 104 44.29 9.78 -12.92
N LEU A 105 44.72 9.20 -14.06
CA LEU A 105 44.51 7.78 -14.35
C LEU A 105 45.32 6.86 -13.42
N HIS A 106 44.60 5.98 -12.73
CA HIS A 106 45.17 4.86 -11.98
C HIS A 106 44.93 3.55 -12.73
N PHE A 107 45.91 2.62 -12.73
CA PHE A 107 45.81 1.35 -13.46
C PHE A 107 44.51 0.59 -13.18
N ARG A 108 44.04 0.61 -11.93
CA ARG A 108 42.78 -0.04 -11.53
C ARG A 108 41.53 0.46 -12.29
N HIS A 109 41.57 1.63 -12.94
CA HIS A 109 40.50 2.07 -13.85
C HIS A 109 40.29 1.13 -15.06
N THR A 110 41.31 0.38 -15.48
CA THR A 110 41.16 -0.60 -16.57
C THR A 110 40.12 -1.68 -16.25
N ASP A 111 39.89 -1.97 -14.97
CA ASP A 111 38.88 -2.93 -14.53
C ASP A 111 37.48 -2.49 -14.95
N ASN A 112 37.18 -1.18 -14.92
CA ASN A 112 35.90 -0.64 -15.36
C ASN A 112 35.66 -0.91 -16.85
N THR A 113 36.68 -0.71 -17.68
CA THR A 113 36.63 -1.02 -19.12
C THR A 113 36.48 -2.51 -19.37
N VAL A 114 37.18 -3.36 -18.62
CA VAL A 114 37.05 -4.83 -18.73
C VAL A 114 35.65 -5.29 -18.34
N GLN A 115 35.04 -4.70 -17.31
CA GLN A 115 33.66 -4.99 -16.93
C GLN A 115 32.68 -4.62 -18.05
N TRP A 116 32.89 -3.50 -18.75
CA TRP A 116 32.10 -3.12 -19.92
C TRP A 116 32.25 -4.09 -21.10
N LEU A 117 33.47 -4.50 -21.44
CA LEU A 117 33.71 -5.49 -22.51
C LEU A 117 33.01 -6.83 -22.19
N ARG A 118 33.09 -7.30 -20.94
CA ARG A 118 32.40 -8.53 -20.50
C ARG A 118 30.88 -8.39 -20.55
N ALA A 119 30.36 -7.23 -20.18
CA ALA A 119 28.93 -6.95 -20.28
C ALA A 119 28.47 -7.03 -21.73
N MET A 120 29.21 -6.43 -22.68
CA MET A 120 28.90 -6.51 -24.12
C MET A 120 28.91 -7.97 -24.61
N GLU A 121 29.85 -8.79 -24.12
CA GLU A 121 29.89 -10.22 -24.44
C GLU A 121 28.68 -10.97 -23.89
N SER A 122 28.21 -10.61 -22.69
CA SER A 122 27.03 -11.23 -22.08
C SER A 122 25.71 -10.91 -22.77
N VAL A 123 25.61 -9.73 -23.40
CA VAL A 123 24.43 -9.36 -24.18
C VAL A 123 24.51 -9.83 -25.63
N GLY A 124 25.65 -10.35 -26.08
CA GLY A 124 25.77 -10.95 -27.41
C GLY A 124 26.27 -10.02 -28.52
N LEU A 125 26.81 -8.84 -28.20
CA LEU A 125 27.36 -7.95 -29.23
C LEU A 125 28.55 -8.63 -29.95
N PRO A 126 28.63 -8.64 -31.30
CA PRO A 126 29.73 -9.28 -32.01
C PRO A 126 31.11 -8.68 -31.69
N LYS A 127 32.12 -9.54 -31.48
CA LYS A 127 33.49 -9.14 -31.08
C LYS A 127 34.21 -8.24 -32.09
N ILE A 128 33.74 -8.17 -33.34
CA ILE A 128 34.27 -7.27 -34.38
C ILE A 128 34.19 -5.79 -33.98
N PHE A 129 33.20 -5.42 -33.17
CA PHE A 129 33.00 -4.05 -32.72
C PHE A 129 33.89 -3.68 -31.52
N TYR A 130 34.54 -4.64 -30.86
CA TYR A 130 35.10 -4.42 -29.53
C TYR A 130 36.42 -3.65 -29.61
N PRO A 131 36.60 -2.59 -28.82
CA PRO A 131 37.91 -1.98 -28.62
C PRO A 131 38.75 -2.82 -27.65
N GLU A 132 40.06 -2.61 -27.68
CA GLU A 132 40.97 -3.14 -26.66
C GLU A 132 40.98 -2.25 -25.43
N THR A 133 41.36 -2.79 -24.26
CA THR A 133 41.47 -1.99 -23.04
C THR A 133 42.47 -0.83 -23.19
N THR A 134 43.53 -1.00 -23.99
CA THR A 134 44.49 0.07 -24.29
C THR A 134 43.94 1.14 -25.22
N ASP A 135 42.93 0.82 -26.05
CA ASP A 135 42.27 1.82 -26.90
C ASP A 135 41.58 2.89 -26.06
N VAL A 136 41.03 2.48 -24.90
CA VAL A 136 40.37 3.35 -23.91
C VAL A 136 41.39 3.98 -22.96
N TYR A 137 42.15 3.17 -22.22
CA TYR A 137 43.00 3.66 -21.11
C TYR A 137 44.17 4.52 -21.58
N ASP A 138 44.89 4.07 -22.61
CA ASP A 138 46.05 4.78 -23.18
C ASP A 138 45.65 5.77 -24.27
N ARG A 139 44.34 5.91 -24.56
CA ARG A 139 43.80 6.73 -25.66
C ARG A 139 44.45 6.36 -27.02
N LYS A 140 44.72 5.07 -27.26
CA LYS A 140 45.34 4.61 -28.52
C LYS A 140 44.40 4.68 -29.71
N ASN A 141 43.11 4.41 -29.51
CA ASN A 141 42.12 4.40 -30.59
C ASN A 141 40.71 4.70 -30.06
N MET A 142 40.51 5.93 -29.61
CA MET A 142 39.20 6.39 -29.15
C MET A 142 38.11 6.36 -30.24
N PRO A 143 38.40 6.60 -31.54
CA PRO A 143 37.40 6.43 -32.59
C PRO A 143 36.78 5.03 -32.65
N LYS A 144 37.56 3.98 -32.36
CA LYS A 144 37.04 2.60 -32.25
C LYS A 144 36.12 2.42 -31.03
N VAL A 145 36.38 3.13 -29.94
CA VAL A 145 35.52 3.12 -28.74
C VAL A 145 34.18 3.78 -29.05
N VAL A 146 34.19 4.94 -29.70
CA VAL A 146 32.97 5.62 -30.15
C VAL A 146 32.19 4.75 -31.15
N TYR A 147 32.88 4.14 -32.12
CA TYR A 147 32.27 3.19 -33.05
C TYR A 147 31.60 2.01 -32.34
N CYS A 148 32.24 1.46 -31.31
CA CYS A 148 31.65 0.41 -30.47
C CYS A 148 30.42 0.89 -29.72
N ILE A 149 30.41 2.13 -29.20
CA ILE A 149 29.25 2.72 -28.53
C ILE A 149 28.07 2.85 -29.50
N HIS A 150 28.32 3.29 -30.74
CA HIS A 150 27.30 3.37 -31.79
C HIS A 150 26.73 1.99 -32.15
N ALA A 151 27.58 0.97 -32.31
CA ALA A 151 27.14 -0.40 -32.56
C ALA A 151 26.35 -0.98 -31.38
N LEU A 152 26.79 -0.72 -30.15
CA LEU A 152 26.10 -1.12 -28.94
C LEU A 152 24.75 -0.43 -28.81
N SER A 153 24.66 0.87 -29.10
CA SER A 153 23.41 1.63 -29.07
C SER A 153 22.37 1.04 -30.02
N LEU A 154 22.76 0.79 -31.27
CA LEU A 154 21.85 0.18 -32.26
C LEU A 154 21.42 -1.23 -31.82
N TYR A 155 22.33 -2.02 -31.27
CA TYR A 155 22.04 -3.36 -30.79
C TYR A 155 21.09 -3.37 -29.59
N LEU A 156 21.34 -2.54 -28.58
CA LEU A 156 20.48 -2.42 -27.39
C LEU A 156 19.09 -1.83 -27.73
N TYR A 157 19.01 -0.94 -28.72
CA TYR A 157 17.74 -0.46 -29.24
C TYR A 157 16.92 -1.59 -29.88
N LYS A 158 17.55 -2.44 -30.68
CA LYS A 158 16.90 -3.63 -31.27
C LYS A 158 16.42 -4.63 -30.21
N LEU A 159 17.13 -4.74 -29.09
CA LEU A 159 16.72 -5.55 -27.94
C LEU A 159 15.66 -4.87 -27.05
N GLY A 160 15.28 -3.61 -27.32
CA GLY A 160 14.33 -2.85 -26.50
C GLY A 160 14.88 -2.43 -25.12
N ILE A 161 16.21 -2.46 -24.95
CA ILE A 161 16.88 -2.14 -23.67
C ILE A 161 17.21 -0.65 -23.56
N ALA A 162 17.55 0.00 -24.67
CA ALA A 162 18.02 1.39 -24.71
C ALA A 162 17.26 2.24 -25.76
N PRO A 163 17.20 3.57 -25.60
CA PRO A 163 16.67 4.46 -26.63
C PRO A 163 17.56 4.48 -27.88
N GLN A 164 17.00 4.89 -29.01
CA GLN A 164 17.73 5.05 -30.27
C GLN A 164 18.70 6.25 -30.19
N ILE A 165 19.94 6.07 -30.67
CA ILE A 165 20.89 7.17 -30.86
C ILE A 165 20.39 8.14 -31.93
N GLN A 166 20.56 9.44 -31.71
CA GLN A 166 20.18 10.48 -32.66
C GLN A 166 21.20 10.55 -33.81
N ASP A 167 20.74 10.93 -35.00
CA ASP A 167 21.61 11.39 -36.08
C ASP A 167 21.65 12.92 -36.06
N LEU A 168 22.82 13.47 -35.75
CA LEU A 168 23.10 14.90 -35.58
C LEU A 168 24.00 15.46 -36.67
N LEU A 169 24.35 14.65 -37.67
CA LEU A 169 25.16 15.10 -38.79
C LEU A 169 24.47 16.28 -39.52
N GLY A 170 25.16 17.42 -39.61
CA GLY A 170 24.62 18.64 -40.23
C GLY A 170 23.59 19.41 -39.38
N LYS A 171 23.23 18.92 -38.19
CA LYS A 171 22.26 19.56 -37.26
C LYS A 171 22.93 20.31 -36.12
N VAL A 172 24.18 19.98 -35.80
CA VAL A 172 24.98 20.60 -34.73
C VAL A 172 26.14 21.39 -35.34
N ALA A 173 26.44 22.55 -34.76
CA ALA A 173 27.55 23.40 -35.18
C ALA A 173 28.66 23.40 -34.12
N PHE A 174 29.89 23.25 -34.58
CA PHE A 174 31.11 23.36 -33.79
C PHE A 174 31.90 24.59 -34.24
N THR A 175 32.71 25.14 -33.34
CA THR A 175 33.61 26.24 -33.67
C THR A 175 34.76 25.78 -34.56
N GLU A 176 35.35 26.71 -35.34
CA GLU A 176 36.51 26.39 -36.19
C GLU A 176 37.72 25.89 -35.37
N GLU A 177 37.86 26.39 -34.13
CA GLU A 177 38.91 25.94 -33.21
C GLU A 177 38.71 24.47 -32.78
N GLU A 178 37.47 24.06 -32.48
CA GLU A 178 37.14 22.68 -32.12
C GLU A 178 37.39 21.70 -33.27
N ILE A 179 36.97 22.08 -34.49
CA ILE A 179 37.19 21.28 -35.71
C ILE A 179 38.69 21.18 -36.02
N SER A 180 39.43 22.28 -35.91
CA SER A 180 40.88 22.31 -36.14
C SER A 180 41.65 21.47 -35.12
N ASN A 181 41.26 21.55 -33.84
CA ASN A 181 41.86 20.75 -32.77
C ASN A 181 41.58 19.26 -32.99
N MET A 182 40.32 18.88 -33.29
CA MET A 182 39.97 17.49 -33.58
C MET A 182 40.69 16.96 -34.81
N ARG A 183 40.82 17.76 -35.87
CA ARG A 183 41.62 17.41 -37.05
C ARG A 183 43.08 17.10 -36.68
N SER A 184 43.71 17.98 -35.90
CA SER A 184 45.10 17.77 -35.45
C SER A 184 45.24 16.53 -34.57
N GLU A 185 44.25 16.23 -33.72
CA GLU A 185 44.26 15.00 -32.93
C GLU A 185 44.12 13.76 -33.82
N LEU A 186 43.18 13.72 -34.76
CA LEU A 186 43.01 12.59 -35.69
C LEU A 186 44.26 12.34 -36.55
N GLU A 187 44.96 13.39 -36.97
CA GLU A 187 46.22 13.28 -37.73
C GLU A 187 47.37 12.67 -36.91
N LYS A 188 47.47 12.98 -35.61
CA LYS A 188 48.53 12.45 -34.73
C LYS A 188 48.48 10.92 -34.59
N TYR A 189 47.28 10.34 -34.66
CA TYR A 189 47.09 8.91 -34.48
C TYR A 189 47.18 8.11 -35.80
N GLY A 190 47.04 8.76 -36.96
CA GLY A 190 47.09 8.09 -38.27
C GLY A 190 46.02 7.02 -38.46
N ILE A 191 44.91 7.11 -37.71
CA ILE A 191 43.85 6.09 -37.67
C ILE A 191 42.89 6.29 -38.84
N GLN A 192 42.55 5.20 -39.54
CA GLN A 192 41.45 5.22 -40.49
C GLN A 192 40.11 5.23 -39.76
N MET A 193 39.27 6.21 -40.09
CA MET A 193 37.94 6.36 -39.50
C MET A 193 37.06 5.12 -39.78
N PRO A 194 36.44 4.52 -38.74
CA PRO A 194 35.47 3.45 -38.92
C PRO A 194 34.25 3.90 -39.73
N ALA A 195 33.66 2.98 -40.52
CA ALA A 195 32.47 3.30 -41.31
C ALA A 195 31.18 3.23 -40.47
N PHE A 196 30.82 4.35 -39.82
CA PHE A 196 29.62 4.46 -38.97
C PHE A 196 28.31 4.14 -39.71
N SER A 197 28.20 4.52 -40.99
CA SER A 197 27.02 4.26 -41.83
C SER A 197 26.79 2.77 -42.17
N LYS A 198 27.77 1.89 -41.96
CA LYS A 198 27.68 0.45 -42.29
C LYS A 198 27.36 -0.45 -41.08
N ILE A 199 27.27 0.12 -39.88
CA ILE A 199 27.05 -0.63 -38.63
C ILE A 199 25.79 -1.51 -38.71
N GLY A 200 24.67 -0.96 -39.19
CA GLY A 200 23.39 -1.68 -39.27
C GLY A 200 23.42 -2.92 -40.17
N GLY A 201 24.12 -2.85 -41.31
CA GLY A 201 24.26 -3.96 -42.25
C GLY A 201 25.18 -5.06 -41.74
N ILE A 202 26.24 -4.71 -40.99
CA ILE A 202 27.15 -5.68 -40.37
C ILE A 202 26.45 -6.43 -39.23
N LEU A 203 25.70 -5.72 -38.38
CA LEU A 203 24.91 -6.34 -37.31
C LEU A 203 23.86 -7.32 -37.87
N ALA A 204 23.17 -6.97 -38.96
CA ALA A 204 22.15 -7.82 -39.57
C ALA A 204 22.70 -9.15 -40.11
N ASN A 205 23.96 -9.17 -40.57
CA ASN A 205 24.59 -10.37 -41.13
C ASN A 205 25.21 -11.30 -40.07
N GLU A 206 25.43 -10.81 -38.84
CA GLU A 206 26.13 -11.52 -37.76
C GLU A 206 25.22 -11.91 -36.57
N LEU A 207 23.94 -11.51 -36.56
CA LEU A 207 22.94 -11.94 -35.58
C LEU A 207 22.60 -13.43 -35.77
N SER A 208 22.44 -14.16 -34.67
CA SER A 208 22.27 -15.62 -34.66
C SER A 208 21.01 -16.09 -35.41
N VAL A 209 21.04 -17.34 -35.91
CA VAL A 209 19.93 -17.98 -36.66
C VAL A 209 18.60 -17.94 -35.89
N ASP A 210 18.64 -17.95 -34.55
CA ASP A 210 17.46 -17.96 -33.69
C ASP A 210 16.78 -16.57 -33.59
N GLU A 211 17.54 -15.47 -33.63
CA GLU A 211 16.99 -14.10 -33.60
C GLU A 211 16.38 -13.71 -34.95
N ALA A 212 16.98 -14.16 -36.06
CA ALA A 212 16.41 -14.00 -37.39
C ALA A 212 15.07 -14.76 -37.53
N ALA A 213 14.98 -15.95 -36.94
CA ALA A 213 13.74 -16.73 -36.91
C ALA A 213 12.64 -16.04 -36.09
N LEU A 214 12.99 -15.45 -34.95
CA LEU A 214 12.06 -14.64 -34.14
C LEU A 214 11.57 -13.41 -34.92
N HIS A 215 12.46 -12.66 -35.57
CA HIS A 215 12.09 -11.52 -36.39
C HIS A 215 11.16 -11.90 -37.55
N ALA A 216 11.45 -13.01 -38.24
CA ALA A 216 10.59 -13.52 -39.31
C ALA A 216 9.20 -13.93 -38.78
N ALA A 217 9.14 -14.51 -37.59
CA ALA A 217 7.88 -14.88 -36.95
C ALA A 217 7.04 -13.66 -36.56
N VAL A 218 7.66 -12.59 -36.05
CA VAL A 218 6.99 -11.31 -35.74
C VAL A 218 6.43 -10.65 -37.00
N ILE A 219 7.18 -10.67 -38.11
CA ILE A 219 6.70 -10.16 -39.41
C ILE A 219 5.50 -10.99 -39.88
N ALA A 220 5.58 -12.32 -39.78
CA ALA A 220 4.47 -13.20 -40.16
C ALA A 220 3.20 -12.93 -39.34
N ILE A 221 3.32 -12.61 -38.04
CA ILE A 221 2.17 -12.20 -37.22
C ILE A 221 1.59 -10.88 -37.74
N ASN A 222 2.42 -9.87 -38.01
CA ASN A 222 1.93 -8.59 -38.51
C ASN A 222 1.23 -8.71 -39.87
N ASP A 223 1.76 -9.54 -40.77
CA ASP A 223 1.14 -9.85 -42.06
C ASP A 223 -0.18 -10.60 -41.89
N ALA A 224 -0.26 -11.53 -40.93
CA ALA A 224 -1.48 -12.25 -40.63
C ALA A 224 -2.58 -11.32 -40.08
N VAL A 225 -2.19 -10.38 -39.21
CA VAL A 225 -3.09 -9.36 -38.66
C VAL A 225 -3.68 -8.49 -39.78
N ASP A 226 -2.86 -8.07 -40.76
CA ASP A 226 -3.34 -7.27 -41.91
C ASP A 226 -4.32 -8.02 -42.82
N ARG A 227 -4.16 -9.35 -42.93
CA ARG A 227 -5.08 -10.19 -43.70
C ARG A 227 -6.45 -10.29 -43.04
N GLY A 228 -6.58 -9.93 -41.76
CA GLY A 228 -7.86 -9.90 -41.03
C GLY A 228 -8.47 -11.28 -40.78
N GLN A 229 -7.72 -12.37 -40.96
CA GLN A 229 -8.22 -13.74 -40.81
C GLN A 229 -7.76 -14.35 -39.48
N THR A 230 -8.70 -14.52 -38.56
CA THR A 230 -8.47 -15.02 -37.19
C THR A 230 -7.70 -16.34 -37.13
N SER A 231 -8.02 -17.29 -38.02
CA SER A 231 -7.32 -18.58 -38.10
C SER A 231 -5.86 -18.46 -38.54
N VAL A 232 -5.56 -17.52 -39.44
CA VAL A 232 -4.20 -17.27 -39.94
C VAL A 232 -3.37 -16.57 -38.87
N THR A 233 -3.96 -15.60 -38.16
CA THR A 233 -3.30 -14.89 -37.06
C THR A 233 -3.00 -15.84 -35.92
N MET A 234 -3.93 -16.71 -35.53
CA MET A 234 -3.66 -17.74 -34.52
C MET A 234 -2.56 -18.71 -34.96
N GLY A 235 -2.54 -19.13 -36.23
CA GLY A 235 -1.46 -19.95 -36.76
C GLY A 235 -0.09 -19.25 -36.67
N ALA A 236 -0.06 -17.94 -36.89
CA ALA A 236 1.16 -17.14 -36.75
C ALA A 236 1.59 -16.95 -35.29
N LEU A 237 0.64 -16.72 -34.37
CA LEU A 237 0.89 -16.58 -32.94
C LEU A 237 1.45 -17.89 -32.33
N ASN A 238 0.90 -19.03 -32.71
CA ASN A 238 1.33 -20.36 -32.27
C ASN A 238 2.66 -20.84 -32.87
N ASN A 239 3.31 -20.03 -33.73
CA ASN A 239 4.61 -20.39 -34.28
C ASN A 239 5.64 -20.49 -33.14
N PRO A 240 6.33 -21.63 -32.97
CA PRO A 240 7.26 -21.86 -31.84
C PRO A 240 8.43 -20.86 -31.80
N ASN A 241 8.78 -20.26 -32.95
CA ASN A 241 9.84 -19.27 -33.03
C ASN A 241 9.42 -17.89 -32.50
N THR A 242 8.12 -17.67 -32.20
CA THR A 242 7.65 -16.40 -31.64
C THR A 242 8.01 -16.26 -30.17
N MET A 243 8.20 -17.36 -29.45
CA MET A 243 8.44 -17.39 -27.99
C MET A 243 7.35 -16.69 -27.16
N LEU A 244 6.17 -16.47 -27.74
CA LEU A 244 5.02 -15.88 -27.06
C LEU A 244 4.48 -16.83 -25.98
N LYS A 245 3.96 -16.24 -24.91
CA LYS A 245 3.44 -16.98 -23.74
C LYS A 245 1.94 -16.74 -23.59
N ASN A 246 1.28 -17.67 -22.90
CA ASN A 246 -0.11 -17.55 -22.47
C ASN A 246 -1.14 -17.43 -23.62
N ILE A 247 -0.85 -17.98 -24.80
CA ILE A 247 -1.81 -17.96 -25.92
C ILE A 247 -2.97 -18.92 -25.62
N GLN A 248 -4.21 -18.43 -25.77
CA GLN A 248 -5.43 -19.22 -25.61
C GLN A 248 -6.23 -19.26 -26.91
N GLU A 249 -6.50 -20.46 -27.44
CA GLU A 249 -7.23 -20.61 -28.72
C GLU A 249 -8.66 -20.05 -28.68
N THR A 250 -9.28 -20.05 -27.49
CA THR A 250 -10.64 -19.52 -27.28
C THR A 250 -10.74 -18.01 -27.47
N LEU A 251 -9.63 -17.27 -27.32
CA LEU A 251 -9.57 -15.81 -27.41
C LEU A 251 -9.05 -15.32 -28.78
N ALA A 252 -9.00 -16.22 -29.76
CA ALA A 252 -8.43 -15.97 -31.08
C ALA A 252 -8.95 -14.70 -31.76
N GLN A 253 -10.27 -14.48 -31.74
CA GLN A 253 -10.89 -13.30 -32.36
C GLN A 253 -10.50 -12.03 -31.62
N GLU A 254 -10.47 -12.08 -30.29
CA GLU A 254 -10.15 -10.94 -29.44
C GLU A 254 -8.67 -10.53 -29.59
N TYR A 255 -7.77 -11.49 -29.75
CA TYR A 255 -6.37 -11.20 -30.12
C TYR A 255 -6.26 -10.53 -31.48
N GLN A 256 -6.95 -11.02 -32.50
CA GLN A 256 -6.94 -10.42 -33.84
C GLN A 256 -7.41 -8.96 -33.78
N ASP A 257 -8.50 -8.70 -33.06
CA ASP A 257 -9.07 -7.35 -32.93
C ASP A 257 -8.14 -6.42 -32.15
N ALA A 258 -7.55 -6.90 -31.04
CA ALA A 258 -6.63 -6.12 -30.22
C ALA A 258 -5.32 -5.79 -30.96
N LEU A 259 -4.73 -6.77 -31.66
CA LEU A 259 -3.51 -6.58 -32.44
C LEU A 259 -3.75 -5.64 -33.63
N SER A 260 -4.88 -5.76 -34.32
CA SER A 260 -5.27 -4.85 -35.39
C SER A 260 -5.39 -3.40 -34.89
N GLN A 261 -6.04 -3.20 -33.74
CA GLN A 261 -6.13 -1.88 -33.10
C GLN A 261 -4.78 -1.34 -32.65
N ALA A 262 -3.92 -2.18 -32.05
CA ALA A 262 -2.58 -1.79 -31.63
C ALA A 262 -1.74 -1.34 -32.84
N LYS A 263 -1.84 -2.06 -33.96
CA LYS A 263 -1.14 -1.72 -35.21
C LYS A 263 -1.65 -0.41 -35.81
N ALA A 264 -2.96 -0.20 -35.86
CA ALA A 264 -3.56 1.06 -36.34
C ALA A 264 -3.09 2.26 -35.49
N ARG A 265 -3.10 2.13 -34.16
CA ARG A 265 -2.61 3.20 -33.26
C ARG A 265 -1.14 3.54 -33.50
N LYS A 266 -0.31 2.54 -33.80
CA LYS A 266 1.12 2.74 -34.10
C LYS A 266 1.32 3.50 -35.42
N GLN A 267 0.54 3.16 -36.45
CA GLN A 267 0.55 3.85 -37.74
C GLN A 267 0.06 5.31 -37.63
N ASP A 268 -0.95 5.58 -36.81
CA ASP A 268 -1.43 6.94 -36.58
C ASP A 268 -0.38 7.81 -35.87
N GLN A 269 0.34 7.24 -34.90
CA GLN A 269 1.40 7.92 -34.16
C GLN A 269 2.63 8.23 -35.03
N SER A 270 2.96 7.37 -36.00
CA SER A 270 4.06 7.62 -36.95
C SER A 270 3.68 8.68 -37.98
N SER A 271 2.43 8.69 -38.44
CA SER A 271 1.91 9.63 -39.45
C SER A 271 1.76 11.06 -38.92
N GLY A 272 1.38 11.25 -37.65
CA GLY A 272 1.20 12.58 -37.05
C GLY A 272 2.48 13.41 -36.86
N ARG A 273 3.68 12.79 -36.98
CA ARG A 273 4.97 13.46 -36.78
C ARG A 273 5.66 13.94 -38.08
N ARG A 274 5.18 13.57 -39.28
CA ARG A 274 5.90 13.85 -40.55
C ARG A 274 4.99 14.45 -41.62
N SER A 275 5.05 15.78 -41.76
CA SER A 275 4.35 16.52 -42.84
C SER A 275 5.17 16.70 -44.13
N SER A 276 6.42 16.23 -44.26
CA SER A 276 7.26 16.66 -45.40
C SER A 276 8.46 15.78 -45.81
N ILE A 277 8.36 14.45 -45.82
CA ILE A 277 9.45 13.60 -46.37
C ILE A 277 8.87 12.55 -47.33
N ALA A 278 9.54 12.38 -48.47
CA ALA A 278 9.18 11.46 -49.55
C ALA A 278 9.05 10.01 -49.06
N THR A 279 8.12 9.27 -49.66
CA THR A 279 7.67 7.92 -49.28
C THR A 279 8.73 6.81 -49.37
N GLU A 280 9.97 7.09 -49.78
CA GLU A 280 10.96 6.08 -50.15
C GLU A 280 11.96 5.71 -49.03
N GLU A 281 11.89 6.34 -47.86
CA GLU A 281 12.66 5.98 -46.64
C GLU A 281 11.75 5.65 -45.46
N ARG A 282 10.73 4.80 -45.68
CA ARG A 282 9.89 4.30 -44.57
C ARG A 282 10.62 3.18 -43.85
N ASP A 283 11.00 3.40 -42.59
CA ASP A 283 11.57 2.36 -41.76
C ASP A 283 10.47 1.33 -41.40
N VAL A 284 10.62 0.10 -41.90
CA VAL A 284 9.65 -1.00 -41.78
C VAL A 284 9.28 -1.27 -40.30
N TYR A 285 10.15 -0.89 -39.37
CA TYR A 285 9.93 -1.05 -37.93
C TYR A 285 9.02 0.02 -37.30
N GLU A 286 8.74 1.14 -37.98
CA GLU A 286 7.80 2.16 -37.51
C GLU A 286 6.33 1.75 -37.72
N GLU A 287 6.03 0.90 -38.71
CA GLU A 287 4.67 0.47 -39.07
C GLU A 287 4.27 -0.92 -38.51
N LEU A 288 5.24 -1.76 -38.15
CA LEU A 288 5.01 -3.11 -37.63
C LEU A 288 5.03 -3.16 -36.10
N LEU A 289 4.18 -4.01 -35.51
CA LEU A 289 4.25 -4.35 -34.09
C LEU A 289 5.52 -5.15 -33.77
N THR A 290 6.18 -4.78 -32.69
CA THR A 290 7.30 -5.50 -32.09
C THR A 290 6.82 -6.73 -31.33
N HIS A 291 7.73 -7.66 -31.04
CA HIS A 291 7.44 -8.82 -30.19
C HIS A 291 6.82 -8.41 -28.83
N GLN A 292 7.35 -7.35 -28.20
CA GLN A 292 6.86 -6.88 -26.90
C GLN A 292 5.44 -6.30 -26.98
N GLU A 293 5.12 -5.55 -28.03
CA GLU A 293 3.77 -5.02 -28.26
C GLU A 293 2.76 -6.14 -28.53
N ILE A 294 3.18 -7.18 -29.25
CA ILE A 294 2.35 -8.39 -29.50
C ILE A 294 2.10 -9.13 -28.18
N GLN A 295 3.14 -9.44 -27.41
CA GLN A 295 2.99 -10.11 -26.11
C GLN A 295 2.11 -9.29 -25.16
N GLY A 296 2.34 -7.98 -25.08
CA GLY A 296 1.54 -7.08 -24.25
C GLY A 296 0.06 -7.04 -24.68
N SER A 297 -0.24 -7.13 -25.97
CA SER A 297 -1.62 -7.21 -26.46
C SER A 297 -2.30 -8.53 -26.09
N ILE A 298 -1.57 -9.65 -26.15
CA ILE A 298 -2.06 -10.97 -25.74
C ILE A 298 -2.34 -10.98 -24.23
N ASP A 299 -1.39 -10.50 -23.42
CA ASP A 299 -1.54 -10.43 -21.97
C ASP A 299 -2.73 -9.53 -21.57
N PHE A 300 -2.92 -8.42 -22.28
CA PHE A 300 -4.06 -7.53 -22.07
C PHE A 300 -5.41 -8.19 -22.36
N VAL A 301 -5.54 -8.90 -23.48
CA VAL A 301 -6.78 -9.63 -23.82
C VAL A 301 -7.04 -10.75 -22.81
N ASN A 302 -6.01 -11.50 -22.43
CA ASN A 302 -6.12 -12.54 -21.40
C ASN A 302 -6.61 -11.98 -20.07
N MET A 303 -6.05 -10.85 -19.64
CA MET A 303 -6.47 -10.16 -18.43
C MET A 303 -7.93 -9.73 -18.52
N GLN A 304 -8.37 -9.13 -19.63
CA GLN A 304 -9.76 -8.74 -19.82
C GLN A 304 -10.73 -9.93 -19.79
N ALA A 305 -10.35 -11.05 -20.42
CA ALA A 305 -11.14 -12.27 -20.39
C ALA A 305 -11.25 -12.84 -18.97
N ALA A 306 -10.16 -12.82 -18.19
CA ALA A 306 -10.18 -13.26 -16.80
C ALA A 306 -11.03 -12.34 -15.90
N VAL A 307 -10.95 -11.01 -16.10
CA VAL A 307 -11.82 -10.04 -15.41
C VAL A 307 -13.30 -10.31 -15.75
N ARG A 308 -13.61 -10.62 -17.02
CA ARG A 308 -14.96 -10.98 -17.44
C ARG A 308 -15.47 -12.22 -16.71
N GLN A 309 -14.64 -13.28 -16.60
CA GLN A 309 -14.99 -14.49 -15.84
C GLN A 309 -15.27 -14.21 -14.36
N VAL A 310 -14.48 -13.34 -13.72
CA VAL A 310 -14.76 -12.91 -12.33
C VAL A 310 -16.13 -12.24 -12.25
N ASN A 311 -16.43 -11.28 -13.13
CA ASN A 311 -17.70 -10.57 -13.12
C ASN A 311 -18.91 -11.48 -13.42
N GLU A 312 -18.73 -12.46 -14.31
CA GLU A 312 -19.74 -13.48 -14.61
C GLU A 312 -20.01 -14.37 -13.39
N ALA A 313 -18.95 -14.83 -12.71
CA ALA A 313 -19.09 -15.61 -11.48
C ALA A 313 -19.76 -14.82 -10.35
N LEU A 314 -19.45 -13.53 -10.21
CA LEU A 314 -20.11 -12.63 -9.24
C LEU A 314 -21.60 -12.45 -9.57
N SER A 315 -21.94 -12.31 -10.85
CA SER A 315 -23.33 -12.17 -11.30
C SER A 315 -24.12 -13.46 -11.08
N ALA A 316 -23.47 -14.61 -11.27
CA ALA A 316 -24.03 -15.93 -11.03
C ALA A 316 -24.09 -16.31 -9.53
N GLN A 317 -23.43 -15.55 -8.65
CA GLN A 317 -23.25 -15.87 -7.23
C GLN A 317 -22.63 -17.26 -7.02
N ASP A 318 -21.67 -17.63 -7.88
CA ASP A 318 -21.01 -18.93 -7.88
C ASP A 318 -19.62 -18.83 -7.25
N GLU A 319 -19.49 -19.33 -6.02
CA GLU A 319 -18.23 -19.35 -5.26
C GLU A 319 -17.12 -20.13 -5.97
N ALA A 320 -17.45 -21.30 -6.55
CA ALA A 320 -16.45 -22.16 -7.15
C ALA A 320 -15.89 -21.55 -8.45
N SER A 321 -16.79 -21.00 -9.28
CA SER A 321 -16.39 -20.29 -10.49
C SER A 321 -15.62 -19.00 -10.18
N LEU A 322 -15.99 -18.29 -9.09
CA LEU A 322 -15.27 -17.09 -8.66
C LEU A 322 -13.84 -17.42 -8.25
N LEU A 323 -13.66 -18.44 -7.41
CA LEU A 323 -12.33 -18.87 -6.98
C LEU A 323 -11.47 -19.34 -8.17
N ALA A 324 -12.06 -20.09 -9.10
CA ALA A 324 -11.37 -20.51 -10.32
C ALA A 324 -10.91 -19.30 -11.15
N ALA A 325 -11.77 -18.30 -11.32
CA ALA A 325 -11.45 -17.08 -12.07
C ALA A 325 -10.37 -16.23 -11.40
N LEU A 326 -10.42 -16.06 -10.06
CA LEU A 326 -9.41 -15.31 -9.30
C LEU A 326 -8.01 -15.93 -9.37
N ARG A 327 -7.92 -17.24 -9.63
CA ARG A 327 -6.65 -17.98 -9.73
C ARG A 327 -6.04 -17.98 -11.13
N LEU A 328 -6.70 -17.37 -12.11
CA LEU A 328 -6.15 -17.27 -13.46
C LEU A 328 -4.87 -16.43 -13.44
N ASP A 329 -3.77 -17.01 -13.93
CA ASP A 329 -2.45 -16.36 -14.01
C ASP A 329 -2.51 -15.01 -14.75
N ALA A 330 -3.45 -14.85 -15.68
CA ALA A 330 -3.69 -13.64 -16.46
C ALA A 330 -4.07 -12.41 -15.61
N LEU A 331 -4.66 -12.59 -14.41
CA LEU A 331 -4.96 -11.47 -13.50
C LEU A 331 -3.74 -11.04 -12.69
N ALA A 332 -2.74 -11.93 -12.57
CA ALA A 332 -1.56 -11.76 -11.73
C ALA A 332 -1.92 -11.22 -10.33
N LEU A 333 -2.96 -11.81 -9.71
CA LEU A 333 -3.38 -11.44 -8.36
C LEU A 333 -2.41 -11.97 -7.33
N LEU A 334 -2.21 -11.19 -6.27
CA LEU A 334 -1.41 -11.57 -5.12
C LEU A 334 -2.33 -11.97 -3.96
N GLY A 335 -2.00 -13.08 -3.31
CA GLY A 335 -2.60 -13.46 -2.03
C GLY A 335 -3.96 -14.16 -2.11
N VAL A 336 -4.40 -14.69 -3.25
CA VAL A 336 -5.66 -15.46 -3.32
C VAL A 336 -5.53 -16.73 -2.47
N GLN A 337 -6.42 -16.92 -1.49
CA GLN A 337 -6.45 -18.03 -0.55
C GLN A 337 -7.72 -18.87 -0.74
N GLU A 338 -7.58 -20.18 -0.93
CA GLU A 338 -8.72 -21.09 -1.13
C GLU A 338 -9.65 -21.15 0.10
N SER A 339 -9.09 -21.00 1.31
CA SER A 339 -9.85 -20.99 2.56
C SER A 339 -10.85 -19.84 2.67
N ASN A 340 -10.62 -18.75 1.93
CA ASN A 340 -11.41 -17.51 2.01
C ASN A 340 -12.47 -17.42 0.90
N CYS A 341 -12.75 -18.53 0.20
CA CYS A 341 -13.64 -18.56 -0.96
C CYS A 341 -15.03 -17.95 -0.70
N SER A 342 -15.70 -18.36 0.37
CA SER A 342 -17.01 -17.82 0.74
C SER A 342 -16.95 -16.34 1.12
N TRP A 343 -15.87 -15.92 1.79
CA TRP A 343 -15.65 -14.54 2.21
C TRP A 343 -15.40 -13.63 1.00
N TYR A 344 -14.70 -14.11 -0.02
CA TYR A 344 -14.52 -13.36 -1.26
C TYR A 344 -15.88 -13.05 -1.89
N LEU A 345 -16.76 -14.04 -2.05
CA LEU A 345 -18.07 -13.81 -2.67
C LEU A 345 -18.89 -12.78 -1.90
N GLU A 346 -18.91 -12.85 -0.57
CA GLU A 346 -19.62 -11.90 0.29
C GLU A 346 -19.04 -10.48 0.19
N HIS A 347 -17.72 -10.34 0.27
CA HIS A 347 -17.04 -9.04 0.16
C HIS A 347 -17.21 -8.41 -1.23
N PHE A 348 -17.09 -9.20 -2.30
CA PHE A 348 -17.34 -8.71 -3.66
C PHE A 348 -18.81 -8.31 -3.85
N THR A 349 -19.75 -9.08 -3.32
CA THR A 349 -21.18 -8.75 -3.41
C THR A 349 -21.47 -7.43 -2.69
N THR A 350 -20.89 -7.24 -1.50
CA THR A 350 -21.00 -5.99 -0.74
C THR A 350 -20.36 -4.83 -1.50
N TYR A 351 -19.14 -4.99 -2.01
CA TYR A 351 -18.45 -3.98 -2.82
C TYR A 351 -19.28 -3.56 -4.04
N CYS A 352 -19.85 -4.54 -4.76
CA CYS A 352 -20.71 -4.27 -5.91
C CYS A 352 -22.00 -3.52 -5.53
N GLN A 353 -22.63 -3.88 -4.40
CA GLN A 353 -23.80 -3.16 -3.90
C GLN A 353 -23.49 -1.70 -3.56
N HIS A 354 -22.35 -1.43 -2.92
CA HIS A 354 -21.92 -0.07 -2.63
C HIS A 354 -21.64 0.73 -3.91
N LYS A 355 -20.89 0.17 -4.84
CA LYS A 355 -20.58 0.81 -6.13
C LYS A 355 -21.84 1.07 -6.99
N SER A 356 -22.85 0.21 -6.91
CA SER A 356 -24.12 0.41 -7.64
C SER A 356 -24.91 1.63 -7.18
N LYS A 357 -24.81 1.97 -5.89
CA LYS A 357 -25.50 3.12 -5.29
C LYS A 357 -24.87 4.44 -5.74
N ASP A 358 -23.56 4.42 -6.02
CA ASP A 358 -22.81 5.62 -6.42
C ASP A 358 -22.85 5.87 -7.93
N GLU A 359 -22.92 4.82 -8.78
CA GLU A 359 -22.74 4.96 -10.23
C GLU A 359 -23.97 4.60 -11.11
N GLY A 360 -25.04 4.04 -10.54
CA GLY A 360 -26.32 3.83 -11.24
C GLY A 360 -26.27 2.93 -12.50
N LYS A 361 -25.20 2.18 -12.71
CA LYS A 361 -24.98 1.26 -13.85
C LYS A 361 -24.61 -0.15 -13.38
N SER A 362 -24.66 -1.11 -14.30
CA SER A 362 -24.14 -2.48 -14.10
C SER A 362 -22.72 -2.40 -13.56
N VAL A 363 -22.53 -2.91 -12.34
CA VAL A 363 -21.26 -2.82 -11.62
C VAL A 363 -20.33 -3.90 -12.13
N VAL A 364 -19.44 -3.50 -13.02
CA VAL A 364 -18.31 -4.32 -13.44
C VAL A 364 -17.11 -3.92 -12.58
N VAL A 365 -16.44 -4.91 -12.03
CA VAL A 365 -15.17 -4.73 -11.31
C VAL A 365 -14.00 -4.87 -12.28
N ASP A 366 -13.04 -3.94 -12.20
CA ASP A 366 -11.78 -4.03 -12.94
C ASP A 366 -10.71 -4.84 -12.17
N ARG A 367 -9.54 -5.04 -12.78
CA ARG A 367 -8.47 -5.88 -12.22
C ARG A 367 -7.91 -5.27 -10.92
N GLU A 368 -7.75 -3.95 -10.86
CA GLU A 368 -7.23 -3.25 -9.68
C GLU A 368 -8.23 -3.29 -8.51
N GLU A 369 -9.53 -3.17 -8.81
CA GLU A 369 -10.62 -3.38 -7.85
C GLU A 369 -10.64 -4.82 -7.32
N ILE A 370 -10.50 -5.81 -8.21
CA ILE A 370 -10.42 -7.22 -7.81
C ILE A 370 -9.26 -7.44 -6.82
N GLN A 371 -8.06 -6.92 -7.12
CA GLN A 371 -6.93 -7.04 -6.20
C GLN A 371 -7.22 -6.37 -4.85
N ARG A 372 -7.82 -5.17 -4.85
CA ARG A 372 -8.16 -4.45 -3.61
C ARG A 372 -9.15 -5.22 -2.75
N VAL A 373 -10.20 -5.79 -3.35
CA VAL A 373 -11.21 -6.57 -2.63
C VAL A 373 -10.59 -7.86 -2.08
N VAL A 374 -9.77 -8.57 -2.86
CA VAL A 374 -9.05 -9.77 -2.39
C VAL A 374 -8.15 -9.45 -1.20
N THR A 375 -7.33 -8.39 -1.30
CA THR A 375 -6.44 -7.97 -0.20
C THR A 375 -7.25 -7.62 1.06
N SER A 376 -8.27 -6.78 0.93
CA SER A 376 -9.14 -6.37 2.04
C SER A 376 -9.85 -7.56 2.70
N CYS A 377 -10.35 -8.49 1.90
CA CYS A 377 -11.00 -9.71 2.39
C CYS A 377 -10.01 -10.62 3.16
N ASN A 378 -8.77 -10.75 2.67
CA ASN A 378 -7.74 -11.51 3.37
C ASN A 378 -7.33 -10.86 4.69
N ASP A 379 -7.15 -9.54 4.70
CA ASP A 379 -6.82 -8.80 5.91
C ASP A 379 -7.92 -8.96 6.96
N PHE A 380 -9.19 -8.91 6.53
CA PHE A 380 -10.35 -9.15 7.39
C PHE A 380 -10.38 -10.59 7.91
N ALA A 381 -10.17 -11.60 7.05
CA ALA A 381 -10.13 -13.01 7.45
C ALA A 381 -9.01 -13.32 8.46
N GLU A 382 -7.83 -12.76 8.24
CA GLU A 382 -6.70 -12.91 9.16
C GLU A 382 -6.95 -12.19 10.49
N ALA A 383 -7.57 -11.00 10.47
CA ALA A 383 -7.96 -10.28 11.68
C ALA A 383 -9.01 -11.07 12.50
N GLU A 384 -10.03 -11.63 11.84
CA GLU A 384 -11.04 -12.46 12.52
C GLU A 384 -10.40 -13.71 13.14
N LYS A 385 -9.48 -14.34 12.43
CA LYS A 385 -8.74 -15.50 12.94
C LYS A 385 -7.93 -15.13 14.19
N ARG A 386 -7.18 -14.03 14.18
CA ARG A 386 -6.42 -13.55 15.34
C ARG A 386 -7.32 -13.22 16.52
N LYS A 387 -8.49 -12.62 16.27
CA LYS A 387 -9.51 -12.38 17.29
C LYS A 387 -9.98 -13.67 17.95
N LEU A 388 -10.29 -14.70 17.16
CA LEU A 388 -10.70 -16.01 17.68
C LEU A 388 -9.58 -16.71 18.48
N GLU A 389 -8.33 -16.60 18.01
CA GLU A 389 -7.16 -17.11 18.73
C GLU A 389 -6.97 -16.40 20.08
N ALA A 390 -7.11 -15.07 20.11
CA ALA A 390 -7.04 -14.28 21.34
C ALA A 390 -8.16 -14.64 22.33
N ILE A 391 -9.40 -14.80 21.86
CA ILE A 391 -10.53 -15.25 22.70
C ILE A 391 -10.27 -16.65 23.27
N ALA A 392 -9.68 -17.55 22.49
CA ALA A 392 -9.32 -18.89 22.96
C ALA A 392 -8.21 -18.84 24.02
N ALA A 393 -7.22 -17.94 23.87
CA ALA A 393 -6.17 -17.69 24.85
C ALA A 393 -6.75 -17.15 26.17
N ILE A 394 -7.57 -16.10 26.11
CA ILE A 394 -8.28 -15.53 27.27
C ILE A 394 -9.05 -16.62 28.01
N ASN A 395 -9.86 -17.42 27.29
CA ASN A 395 -10.63 -18.49 27.91
C ASN A 395 -9.75 -19.55 28.58
N THR A 396 -8.54 -19.77 28.07
CA THR A 396 -7.57 -20.69 28.66
C THR A 396 -6.94 -20.10 29.91
N ALA A 397 -6.53 -18.82 29.88
CA ALA A 397 -6.00 -18.11 31.05
C ALA A 397 -7.00 -18.10 32.21
N ILE A 398 -8.28 -17.80 31.93
CA ILE A 398 -9.36 -17.82 32.93
C ILE A 398 -9.44 -19.20 33.60
N ARG A 399 -9.35 -20.30 32.82
CA ARG A 399 -9.40 -21.67 33.36
C ARG A 399 -8.18 -22.04 34.20
N LEU A 400 -7.01 -21.50 33.87
CA LEU A 400 -5.79 -21.74 34.64
C LEU A 400 -5.81 -21.03 35.99
N GLY A 401 -6.62 -19.97 36.13
CA GLY A 401 -6.88 -19.32 37.41
C GLY A 401 -5.84 -18.26 37.81
N ASN A 402 -4.94 -17.87 36.90
CA ASN A 402 -3.91 -16.87 37.16
C ASN A 402 -4.42 -15.48 36.80
N ALA A 403 -4.68 -14.66 37.82
CA ALA A 403 -5.28 -13.34 37.63
C ALA A 403 -4.43 -12.40 36.76
N ALA A 404 -3.12 -12.39 36.93
CA ALA A 404 -2.22 -11.53 36.16
C ALA A 404 -2.22 -11.92 34.67
N GLU A 405 -2.17 -13.22 34.38
CA GLU A 405 -2.19 -13.75 33.01
C GLU A 405 -3.54 -13.51 32.34
N THR A 406 -4.65 -13.68 33.06
CA THR A 406 -5.99 -13.34 32.54
C THR A 406 -6.10 -11.86 32.20
N ALA A 407 -5.62 -10.96 33.06
CA ALA A 407 -5.65 -9.53 32.78
C ALA A 407 -4.73 -9.13 31.61
N GLU A 408 -3.57 -9.78 31.47
CA GLU A 408 -2.68 -9.62 30.32
C GLU A 408 -3.36 -10.04 29.01
N GLU A 409 -3.95 -11.23 28.97
CA GLU A 409 -4.67 -11.72 27.78
C GLU A 409 -5.90 -10.87 27.44
N LEU A 410 -6.62 -10.36 28.45
CA LEU A 410 -7.74 -9.45 28.23
C LEU A 410 -7.31 -8.12 27.59
N THR A 411 -6.07 -7.66 27.84
CA THR A 411 -5.51 -6.46 27.18
C THR A 411 -5.04 -6.68 25.75
N ASN A 412 -5.10 -7.91 25.23
CA ASN A 412 -4.69 -8.20 23.86
C ASN A 412 -5.58 -7.43 22.85
N PRO A 413 -5.01 -6.52 22.04
CA PRO A 413 -5.80 -5.69 21.12
C PRO A 413 -6.50 -6.52 20.03
N GLU A 414 -5.96 -7.68 19.68
CA GLU A 414 -6.57 -8.59 18.70
C GLU A 414 -7.92 -9.13 19.19
N ALA A 415 -8.14 -9.21 20.51
CA ALA A 415 -9.41 -9.64 21.09
C ALA A 415 -10.54 -8.61 20.93
N GLN A 416 -10.23 -7.35 20.58
CA GLN A 416 -11.18 -6.26 20.38
C GLN A 416 -12.13 -6.02 21.57
N LEU A 417 -11.64 -6.27 22.80
CA LEU A 417 -12.40 -6.07 24.03
C LEU A 417 -12.37 -4.60 24.51
N PRO A 418 -13.33 -4.18 25.37
CA PRO A 418 -13.32 -2.87 26.01
C PRO A 418 -12.07 -2.64 26.86
N ILE A 419 -11.92 -1.42 27.38
CA ILE A 419 -10.78 -1.04 28.24
C ILE A 419 -10.69 -1.96 29.46
N VAL A 420 -9.48 -2.47 29.72
CA VAL A 420 -9.16 -3.37 30.84
C VAL A 420 -8.17 -2.69 31.78
N TYR A 421 -8.42 -2.76 33.08
CA TYR A 421 -7.55 -2.19 34.11
C TYR A 421 -6.71 -3.28 34.77
N GLN A 422 -5.39 -3.26 34.56
CA GLN A 422 -4.48 -4.28 35.11
C GLN A 422 -4.52 -4.38 36.64
N THR A 423 -4.87 -3.28 37.33
CA THR A 423 -5.08 -3.25 38.79
C THR A 423 -6.25 -4.12 39.24
N ALA A 424 -7.23 -4.39 38.37
CA ALA A 424 -8.43 -5.18 38.65
C ALA A 424 -8.29 -6.65 38.23
N ALA A 425 -7.07 -7.16 38.07
CA ALA A 425 -6.79 -8.53 37.63
C ALA A 425 -7.55 -9.60 38.43
N ASN A 426 -7.56 -9.48 39.77
CA ASN A 426 -8.26 -10.42 40.64
C ASN A 426 -9.78 -10.39 40.44
N LEU A 427 -10.35 -9.21 40.20
CA LEU A 427 -11.78 -9.04 39.93
C LEU A 427 -12.16 -9.72 38.61
N TYR A 428 -11.43 -9.46 37.53
CA TYR A 428 -11.68 -10.11 36.24
C TYR A 428 -11.59 -11.62 36.34
N GLN A 429 -10.53 -12.14 36.96
CA GLN A 429 -10.33 -13.57 37.10
C GLN A 429 -11.44 -14.26 37.90
N ALA A 430 -11.85 -13.70 39.03
CA ALA A 430 -12.87 -14.32 39.88
C ALA A 430 -14.25 -14.34 39.21
N GLU A 431 -14.65 -13.21 38.62
CA GLU A 431 -15.97 -13.05 38.02
C GLU A 431 -16.08 -13.78 36.68
N LEU A 432 -15.08 -13.67 35.79
CA LEU A 432 -15.09 -14.40 34.51
C LEU A 432 -14.99 -15.91 34.70
N PHE A 433 -14.26 -16.38 35.71
CA PHE A 433 -14.22 -17.81 36.04
C PHE A 433 -15.58 -18.30 36.55
N SER A 434 -16.25 -17.50 37.39
CA SER A 434 -17.61 -17.81 37.85
C SER A 434 -18.60 -17.87 36.69
N LEU A 435 -18.50 -16.95 35.71
CA LEU A 435 -19.30 -16.97 34.49
C LEU A 435 -19.01 -18.22 33.64
N GLN A 436 -17.74 -18.61 33.47
CA GLN A 436 -17.39 -19.85 32.76
C GLN A 436 -17.99 -21.10 33.42
N LEU A 437 -18.03 -21.15 34.76
CA LEU A 437 -18.61 -22.28 35.49
C LEU A 437 -20.13 -22.38 35.33
N GLN A 438 -20.81 -21.25 35.14
CA GLN A 438 -22.27 -21.21 34.93
C GLN A 438 -22.66 -21.53 33.48
N GLY A 439 -21.74 -21.33 32.53
CA GLY A 439 -21.95 -21.60 31.11
C GLY A 439 -21.97 -23.11 30.78
N ALA A 440 -22.80 -23.49 29.81
CA ALA A 440 -22.83 -24.86 29.28
C ALA A 440 -21.69 -25.15 28.26
N ARG A 441 -20.97 -24.12 27.82
CA ARG A 441 -19.92 -24.17 26.78
C ARG A 441 -18.53 -24.18 27.41
N SER A 442 -17.54 -24.66 26.67
CA SER A 442 -16.12 -24.72 27.05
C SER A 442 -15.39 -23.35 27.04
N GLY A 443 -16.08 -22.27 27.41
CA GLY A 443 -15.59 -20.90 27.38
C GLY A 443 -16.70 -19.88 27.08
N LEU A 444 -16.35 -18.61 27.26
CA LEU A 444 -17.15 -17.43 26.96
C LEU A 444 -16.91 -17.01 25.50
N SER A 445 -17.97 -16.62 24.81
CA SER A 445 -17.92 -16.02 23.47
C SER A 445 -17.35 -14.60 23.51
N HIS A 446 -16.99 -14.05 22.35
CA HIS A 446 -16.55 -12.65 22.23
C HIS A 446 -17.57 -11.67 22.83
N GLU A 447 -18.86 -11.86 22.53
CA GLU A 447 -19.94 -10.99 23.01
C GLU A 447 -20.06 -11.05 24.54
N GLU A 448 -20.06 -12.27 25.11
CA GLU A 448 -20.10 -12.46 26.56
C GLU A 448 -18.88 -11.84 27.26
N LEU A 449 -17.68 -12.02 26.69
CA LEU A 449 -16.45 -11.40 27.20
C LEU A 449 -16.51 -9.88 27.11
N SER A 450 -16.95 -9.32 25.97
CA SER A 450 -17.03 -7.87 25.78
C SER A 450 -17.94 -7.23 26.81
N VAL A 451 -19.15 -7.78 27.01
CA VAL A 451 -20.10 -7.25 28.00
C VAL A 451 -19.57 -7.44 29.43
N ALA A 452 -19.04 -8.62 29.75
CA ALA A 452 -18.52 -8.88 31.09
C ALA A 452 -17.33 -7.95 31.42
N VAL A 453 -16.39 -7.76 30.49
CA VAL A 453 -15.25 -6.87 30.68
C VAL A 453 -15.70 -5.42 30.84
N GLU A 454 -16.65 -4.93 30.03
CA GLU A 454 -17.20 -3.58 30.18
C GLU A 454 -17.80 -3.36 31.58
N MET A 455 -18.63 -4.30 32.04
CA MET A 455 -19.26 -4.23 33.37
C MET A 455 -18.21 -4.32 34.49
N LEU A 456 -17.24 -5.24 34.39
CA LEU A 456 -16.22 -5.43 35.42
C LEU A 456 -15.25 -4.24 35.48
N SER A 457 -14.91 -3.65 34.34
CA SER A 457 -14.13 -2.41 34.26
C SER A 457 -14.86 -1.25 34.92
N ALA A 458 -16.18 -1.15 34.73
CA ALA A 458 -16.99 -0.14 35.42
C ALA A 458 -17.05 -0.36 36.94
N VAL A 459 -17.12 -1.62 37.40
CA VAL A 459 -17.02 -1.96 38.84
C VAL A 459 -15.65 -1.61 39.39
N ALA A 460 -14.57 -1.84 38.63
CA ALA A 460 -13.22 -1.46 39.04
C ALA A 460 -13.10 0.05 39.27
N VAL A 461 -13.59 0.87 38.32
CA VAL A 461 -13.63 2.33 38.46
C VAL A 461 -14.47 2.76 39.65
N LEU A 462 -15.63 2.15 39.88
CA LEU A 462 -16.47 2.45 41.05
C LEU A 462 -15.72 2.17 42.37
N ASN A 463 -14.95 1.08 42.44
CA ASN A 463 -14.13 0.80 43.64
C ASN A 463 -13.06 1.86 43.88
N GLU A 464 -12.39 2.34 42.82
CA GLU A 464 -11.43 3.44 42.93
C GLU A 464 -12.09 4.74 43.40
N VAL A 465 -13.27 5.06 42.87
CA VAL A 465 -14.06 6.22 43.30
C VAL A 465 -14.49 6.08 44.77
N LEU A 466 -14.93 4.91 45.21
CA LEU A 466 -15.27 4.65 46.61
C LEU A 466 -14.09 4.86 47.56
N ASP A 467 -12.86 4.57 47.11
CA ASP A 467 -11.65 4.78 47.89
C ASP A 467 -11.33 6.27 48.15
N THR A 468 -11.87 7.18 47.33
CA THR A 468 -11.78 8.64 47.54
C THR A 468 -12.62 9.13 48.72
N LYS A 469 -13.62 8.34 49.12
CA LYS A 469 -14.63 8.68 50.15
C LYS A 469 -15.39 9.98 49.86
N ASP A 470 -15.49 10.37 48.58
CA ASP A 470 -16.30 11.50 48.14
C ASP A 470 -17.67 11.01 47.67
N PRO A 471 -18.76 11.31 48.40
CA PRO A 471 -20.11 10.89 48.01
C PRO A 471 -20.55 11.44 46.65
N GLN A 472 -20.11 12.64 46.25
CA GLN A 472 -20.53 13.22 44.96
C GLN A 472 -19.95 12.45 43.78
N ALA A 473 -18.65 12.12 43.83
CA ALA A 473 -18.00 11.31 42.81
C ALA A 473 -18.63 9.91 42.68
N VAL A 474 -19.03 9.30 43.81
CA VAL A 474 -19.74 8.01 43.82
C VAL A 474 -21.10 8.12 43.15
N ILE A 475 -21.86 9.18 43.41
CA ILE A 475 -23.18 9.41 42.80
C ILE A 475 -23.06 9.61 41.29
N GLU A 476 -22.09 10.40 40.84
CA GLU A 476 -21.79 10.59 39.42
C GLU A 476 -21.49 9.23 38.77
N GLN A 477 -20.60 8.44 39.36
CA GLN A 477 -20.25 7.11 38.84
C GLN A 477 -21.44 6.14 38.84
N LEU A 478 -22.32 6.16 39.83
CA LEU A 478 -23.53 5.31 39.84
C LEU A 478 -24.55 5.73 38.77
N SER A 479 -24.61 7.01 38.44
CA SER A 479 -25.58 7.57 37.50
C SER A 479 -25.14 7.43 36.04
N ASP A 480 -23.84 7.61 35.78
CA ASP A 480 -23.27 7.69 34.42
C ASP A 480 -22.70 6.37 33.90
N SER A 481 -22.66 5.32 34.73
CA SER A 481 -21.98 4.07 34.41
C SER A 481 -22.87 3.02 33.72
N PRO A 482 -22.33 2.21 32.78
CA PRO A 482 -23.06 1.12 32.12
C PRO A 482 -23.43 -0.06 33.06
N LEU A 483 -23.24 0.09 34.37
CA LEU A 483 -23.48 -0.96 35.37
C LEU A 483 -24.95 -1.40 35.46
N GLY A 484 -25.90 -0.56 35.03
CA GLY A 484 -27.30 -0.96 34.81
C GLY A 484 -27.98 -1.57 36.04
N PHE A 485 -27.72 -1.05 37.23
CA PHE A 485 -28.31 -1.55 38.47
C PHE A 485 -29.84 -1.49 38.45
N THR A 486 -30.49 -2.53 38.99
CA THR A 486 -31.95 -2.60 39.08
C THR A 486 -32.47 -1.85 40.30
N ASN A 487 -33.68 -1.30 40.22
CA ASN A 487 -34.37 -0.59 41.31
C ASN A 487 -33.63 0.64 41.87
N MET A 488 -32.75 1.28 41.10
CA MET A 488 -32.08 2.49 41.56
C MET A 488 -33.07 3.67 41.58
N ASP A 489 -33.20 4.30 42.74
CA ASP A 489 -34.04 5.47 42.96
C ASP A 489 -33.16 6.73 43.07
N GLN A 490 -33.43 7.73 42.23
CA GLN A 490 -32.67 8.99 42.19
C GLN A 490 -32.76 9.77 43.51
N ASP A 491 -33.87 9.64 44.24
CA ASP A 491 -34.06 10.35 45.50
C ASP A 491 -33.18 9.76 46.63
N ASN A 492 -32.68 8.53 46.46
CA ASN A 492 -31.89 7.81 47.45
C ASN A 492 -30.39 7.77 47.14
N LEU A 493 -29.90 8.45 46.10
CA LEU A 493 -28.51 8.42 45.65
C LEU A 493 -27.49 8.72 46.76
N ASN A 494 -27.75 9.75 47.58
CA ASN A 494 -26.87 10.08 48.71
C ASN A 494 -26.78 8.94 49.73
N ARG A 495 -27.90 8.25 50.02
CA ARG A 495 -27.91 7.12 50.96
C ARG A 495 -27.17 5.91 50.39
N TYR A 496 -27.30 5.65 49.09
CA TYR A 496 -26.52 4.60 48.43
C TYR A 496 -25.03 4.89 48.53
N ALA A 497 -24.61 6.12 48.19
CA ALA A 497 -23.20 6.52 48.22
C ALA A 497 -22.59 6.38 49.62
N ASP A 498 -23.25 6.92 50.65
CA ASP A 498 -22.77 6.81 52.04
C ASP A 498 -22.65 5.35 52.49
N THR A 499 -23.66 4.53 52.18
CA THR A 499 -23.67 3.11 52.56
C THR A 499 -22.60 2.31 51.82
N LEU A 500 -22.37 2.60 50.54
CA LEU A 500 -21.33 1.94 49.74
C LEU A 500 -19.92 2.34 50.21
N ILE A 501 -19.69 3.59 50.58
CA ILE A 501 -18.41 4.04 51.16
C ILE A 501 -18.13 3.30 52.48
N GLN A 502 -19.16 3.13 53.33
CA GLN A 502 -19.03 2.33 54.55
C GLN A 502 -18.73 0.85 54.21
N LEU A 503 -19.52 0.26 53.31
CA LEU A 503 -19.36 -1.14 52.89
C LEU A 503 -17.96 -1.40 52.31
N ARG A 504 -17.43 -0.46 51.53
CA ARG A 504 -16.07 -0.50 50.99
C ARG A 504 -15.03 -0.56 52.12
N GLY A 505 -15.17 0.31 53.13
CA GLY A 505 -14.27 0.30 54.29
C GLY A 505 -14.31 -1.01 55.07
N GLU A 506 -15.50 -1.61 55.24
CA GLU A 506 -15.68 -2.90 55.89
C GLU A 506 -15.10 -4.07 55.07
N ALA A 507 -15.24 -4.04 53.75
CA ALA A 507 -14.68 -5.04 52.85
C ALA A 507 -13.14 -5.03 52.89
N LEU A 508 -12.53 -3.84 52.81
CA LEU A 508 -11.08 -3.67 52.94
C LEU A 508 -10.57 -4.17 54.30
N ALA A 509 -11.30 -3.92 55.39
CA ALA A 509 -10.95 -4.41 56.72
C ALA A 509 -10.96 -5.96 56.82
N LYS A 510 -11.75 -6.63 55.96
CA LYS A 510 -11.81 -8.10 55.84
C LYS A 510 -10.79 -8.67 54.84
N GLY A 511 -9.99 -7.82 54.20
CA GLY A 511 -9.03 -8.21 53.16
C GLY A 511 -9.65 -8.44 51.78
N GLN A 512 -10.89 -7.99 51.55
CA GLN A 512 -11.52 -8.05 50.23
C GLN A 512 -11.13 -6.81 49.43
N GLU A 513 -10.44 -7.03 48.31
CA GLU A 513 -9.85 -5.96 47.49
C GLU A 513 -10.87 -5.19 46.65
N PHE A 514 -11.97 -5.83 46.24
CA PHE A 514 -13.02 -5.25 45.40
C PHE A 514 -14.41 -5.60 45.92
N LEU A 515 -15.32 -4.63 45.90
CA LEU A 515 -16.75 -4.90 45.90
C LEU A 515 -17.16 -5.39 44.51
N THR A 516 -17.95 -6.45 44.46
CA THR A 516 -18.48 -7.03 43.22
C THR A 516 -19.74 -6.28 42.78
N TRP A 517 -20.18 -6.49 41.53
CA TRP A 517 -21.47 -5.95 41.07
C TRP A 517 -22.63 -6.38 41.98
N ASN A 518 -22.61 -7.64 42.45
CA ASN A 518 -23.62 -8.19 43.35
C ASN A 518 -23.64 -7.50 44.72
N ASP A 519 -22.47 -7.12 45.25
CA ASP A 519 -22.37 -6.38 46.51
C ASP A 519 -23.02 -5.00 46.40
N VAL A 520 -22.80 -4.32 45.28
CA VAL A 520 -23.37 -2.99 45.00
C VAL A 520 -24.89 -3.09 44.80
N GLN A 521 -25.37 -4.05 44.01
CA GLN A 521 -26.80 -4.28 43.81
C GLN A 521 -27.50 -4.58 45.13
N LYS A 522 -26.91 -5.45 45.97
CA LYS A 522 -27.45 -5.78 47.29
C LYS A 522 -27.49 -4.57 48.23
N CYS A 523 -26.52 -3.67 48.14
CA CYS A 523 -26.52 -2.42 48.89
C CYS A 523 -27.71 -1.54 48.49
N ILE A 524 -27.91 -1.34 47.18
CA ILE A 524 -29.04 -0.56 46.64
C ILE A 524 -30.37 -1.14 47.12
N ASP A 525 -30.57 -2.46 46.97
CA ASP A 525 -31.79 -3.13 47.41
C ASP A 525 -32.01 -2.99 48.92
N THR A 526 -30.95 -3.09 49.73
CA THR A 526 -31.04 -2.95 51.19
C THR A 526 -31.44 -1.52 51.59
N VAL A 527 -30.83 -0.51 50.97
CA VAL A 527 -31.18 0.90 51.24
C VAL A 527 -32.62 1.18 50.83
N ASN A 528 -33.07 0.67 49.69
CA ASN A 528 -34.46 0.81 49.24
C ASN A 528 -35.46 0.22 50.23
N VAL A 529 -35.18 -0.99 50.72
CA VAL A 529 -36.01 -1.62 51.75
C VAL A 529 -36.03 -0.77 53.02
N GLN A 530 -34.89 -0.25 53.46
CA GLN A 530 -34.82 0.63 54.64
C GLN A 530 -35.61 1.93 54.47
N VAL A 531 -35.46 2.60 53.33
CA VAL A 531 -36.21 3.83 52.99
C VAL A 531 -37.71 3.55 52.99
N HIS A 532 -38.13 2.46 52.36
CA HIS A 532 -39.53 2.07 52.31
C HIS A 532 -40.07 1.78 53.72
N GLU A 533 -39.33 1.03 54.56
CA GLU A 533 -39.73 0.77 55.95
C GLU A 533 -39.79 2.04 56.82
N GLU A 534 -38.95 3.04 56.55
CA GLU A 534 -39.00 4.34 57.22
C GLU A 534 -40.23 5.14 56.79
N HIS A 535 -40.55 5.15 55.49
CA HIS A 535 -41.73 5.82 54.96
C HIS A 535 -43.02 5.21 55.51
N GLU A 536 -43.14 3.88 55.51
CA GLU A 536 -44.27 3.16 56.10
C GLU A 536 -44.42 3.45 57.60
N ARG A 537 -43.31 3.65 58.32
CA ARG A 537 -43.34 4.05 59.73
C ARG A 537 -43.83 5.49 59.91
N ILE A 538 -43.47 6.41 59.02
CA ILE A 538 -43.97 7.78 59.04
C ILE A 538 -45.48 7.80 58.79
N ILE A 539 -45.98 7.02 57.83
CA ILE A 539 -47.42 6.86 57.56
C ILE A 539 -48.12 6.30 58.80
N ALA A 540 -47.60 5.23 59.40
CA ALA A 540 -48.18 4.65 60.62
C ALA A 540 -48.24 5.65 61.78
N ILE A 541 -47.21 6.49 61.96
CA ILE A 541 -47.20 7.57 62.96
C ILE A 541 -48.24 8.65 62.62
N ALA A 542 -48.43 8.98 61.35
CA ALA A 542 -49.46 9.92 60.91
C ALA A 542 -50.87 9.37 61.20
N GLU A 543 -51.12 8.08 60.92
CA GLU A 543 -52.38 7.40 61.22
C GLU A 543 -52.64 7.33 62.74
N ILE A 544 -51.64 7.04 63.56
CA ILE A 544 -51.76 7.11 65.02
C ILE A 544 -52.15 8.53 65.45
N ASN A 545 -51.53 9.56 64.86
CA ASN A 545 -51.84 10.95 65.18
C ASN A 545 -53.24 11.37 64.75
N GLU A 546 -53.74 10.87 63.62
CA GLU A 546 -55.11 11.09 63.16
C GLU A 546 -56.12 10.38 64.06
N ALA A 547 -55.86 9.12 64.40
CA ALA A 547 -56.68 8.35 65.34
C ALA A 547 -56.77 9.02 66.72
N LEU A 548 -55.68 9.63 67.20
CA LEU A 548 -55.70 10.42 68.45
C LEU A 548 -56.56 11.70 68.33
N ASN A 549 -56.63 12.32 67.15
CA ASN A 549 -57.46 13.50 66.91
C ASN A 549 -58.97 13.16 66.82
N SER A 550 -59.31 11.94 66.39
CA SER A 550 -60.70 11.48 66.30
C SER A 550 -61.40 11.34 67.65
N GLY A 551 -60.63 11.21 68.74
CA GLY A 551 -61.14 10.95 70.09
C GLY A 551 -61.61 9.51 70.32
N ASP A 552 -61.42 8.59 69.37
CA ASP A 552 -61.80 7.18 69.50
C ASP A 552 -60.61 6.31 69.94
N HIS A 553 -60.72 5.73 71.14
CA HIS A 553 -59.70 4.85 71.71
C HIS A 553 -59.57 3.52 70.97
N GLN A 554 -60.61 3.05 70.26
CA GLN A 554 -60.54 1.84 69.44
C GLN A 554 -59.78 2.08 68.14
N GLN A 555 -59.98 3.24 67.49
CA GLN A 555 -59.19 3.64 66.33
C GLN A 555 -57.71 3.85 66.71
N THR A 556 -57.45 4.44 67.89
CA THR A 556 -56.09 4.60 68.39
C THR A 556 -55.43 3.24 68.64
N LEU A 557 -56.15 2.27 69.23
CA LEU A 557 -55.63 0.92 69.39
C LEU A 557 -55.34 0.24 68.03
N ALA A 558 -56.23 0.39 67.05
CA ALA A 558 -56.04 -0.17 65.72
C ALA A 558 -54.77 0.39 65.05
N ALA A 559 -54.56 1.71 65.13
CA ALA A 559 -53.36 2.36 64.60
C ALA A 559 -52.08 1.94 65.35
N LEU A 560 -52.14 1.77 66.67
CA LEU A 560 -51.00 1.29 67.48
C LEU A 560 -50.63 -0.18 67.19
N LEU A 561 -51.58 -0.99 66.70
CA LEU A 561 -51.37 -2.39 66.34
C LEU A 561 -50.87 -2.59 64.90
N LEU A 562 -50.73 -1.52 64.11
CA LEU A 562 -50.19 -1.60 62.76
C LEU A 562 -48.77 -2.18 62.78
N PRO A 563 -48.49 -3.25 62.01
CA PRO A 563 -47.14 -3.82 61.94
C PRO A 563 -46.06 -2.81 61.51
N THR A 564 -46.43 -1.84 60.68
CA THR A 564 -45.58 -0.77 60.17
C THR A 564 -45.16 0.23 61.27
N ALA A 565 -45.93 0.35 62.35
CA ALA A 565 -45.57 1.18 63.51
C ALA A 565 -44.41 0.58 64.32
N LYS A 566 -44.09 -0.71 64.14
CA LYS A 566 -43.05 -1.47 64.86
C LYS A 566 -43.12 -1.32 66.40
N LEU A 567 -44.31 -1.07 66.94
CA LEU A 567 -44.56 -0.99 68.38
C LEU A 567 -44.67 -2.40 68.98
N THR A 568 -44.06 -2.61 70.14
CA THR A 568 -44.12 -3.89 70.87
C THR A 568 -44.83 -3.71 72.21
N GLY A 569 -45.49 -4.77 72.69
CA GLY A 569 -46.15 -4.75 74.00
C GLY A 569 -47.47 -3.96 74.08
N VAL A 570 -48.10 -3.66 72.94
CA VAL A 570 -49.42 -2.99 72.91
C VAL A 570 -50.48 -3.95 73.43
N ASN A 571 -51.03 -3.67 74.62
CA ASN A 571 -52.09 -4.46 75.24
C ASN A 571 -53.49 -3.89 74.91
N PRO A 572 -54.38 -4.64 74.22
CA PRO A 572 -55.75 -4.19 73.92
C PRO A 572 -56.57 -3.78 75.15
N ALA A 573 -56.34 -4.40 76.31
CA ALA A 573 -57.08 -4.10 77.54
C ALA A 573 -56.80 -2.70 78.09
N THR A 574 -55.67 -2.08 77.72
CA THR A 574 -55.26 -0.75 78.16
C THR A 574 -55.46 0.34 77.10
N ALA A 575 -56.20 0.04 76.02
CA ALA A 575 -56.41 0.94 74.89
C ALA A 575 -56.86 2.36 75.26
N LYS A 576 -57.83 2.49 76.16
CA LYS A 576 -58.33 3.79 76.64
C LYS A 576 -57.23 4.59 77.36
N HIS A 577 -56.43 3.91 78.18
CA HIS A 577 -55.33 4.56 78.89
C HIS A 577 -54.21 5.00 77.92
N TYR A 578 -53.89 4.19 76.91
CA TYR A 578 -52.96 4.61 75.86
C TYR A 578 -53.46 5.85 75.12
N HIS A 579 -54.75 5.88 74.75
CA HIS A 579 -55.36 7.05 74.11
C HIS A 579 -55.26 8.30 74.98
N ASP A 580 -55.71 8.24 76.23
CA ASP A 580 -55.73 9.39 77.14
C ASP A 580 -54.31 9.95 77.38
N VAL A 581 -53.32 9.07 77.61
CA VAL A 581 -51.93 9.47 77.86
C VAL A 581 -51.27 10.05 76.60
N LEU A 582 -51.44 9.41 75.44
CA LEU A 582 -50.88 9.88 74.17
C LEU A 582 -51.52 11.20 73.75
N GLN A 583 -52.84 11.35 73.91
CA GLN A 583 -53.55 12.59 73.61
C GLN A 583 -53.12 13.74 74.51
N HIS A 584 -53.01 13.50 75.82
CA HIS A 584 -52.49 14.49 76.77
C HIS A 584 -51.04 14.88 76.45
N THR A 585 -50.20 13.91 76.13
CA THR A 585 -48.79 14.15 75.75
C THR A 585 -48.69 14.97 74.46
N LYS A 586 -49.52 14.65 73.46
CA LYS A 586 -49.62 15.42 72.21
C LYS A 586 -50.04 16.87 72.47
N GLN A 587 -51.04 17.09 73.32
CA GLN A 587 -51.48 18.44 73.70
C GLN A 587 -50.38 19.26 74.39
N LEU A 588 -49.62 18.64 75.31
CA LEU A 588 -48.48 19.29 75.96
C LEU A 588 -47.37 19.66 74.96
N LEU A 589 -47.05 18.76 74.02
CA LEU A 589 -46.06 19.04 72.97
C LEU A 589 -46.52 20.20 72.08
N CYS A 590 -47.78 20.20 71.64
CA CYS A 590 -48.34 21.31 70.86
C CYS A 590 -48.28 22.65 71.60
N GLN A 591 -48.52 22.67 72.92
CA GLN A 591 -48.42 23.89 73.74
C GLN A 591 -46.98 24.39 73.88
N ASN A 592 -45.99 23.49 73.96
CA ASN A 592 -44.57 23.85 74.06
C ASN A 592 -43.98 24.39 72.75
N PHE A 593 -44.51 24.01 71.58
CA PHE A 593 -44.09 24.55 70.27
C PHE A 593 -44.80 25.87 69.90
N LEU A 594 -45.75 26.34 70.71
CA LEU A 594 -46.50 27.60 70.50
C LEU A 594 -46.01 28.77 71.39
N ILE A 595 -44.85 28.62 72.04
CA ILE A 595 -44.19 29.70 72.78
C ILE A 595 -43.06 30.23 71.88
N PRO A 596 -43.04 31.54 71.54
CA PRO A 596 -42.08 32.13 70.60
C PRO A 596 -40.63 32.10 71.08
#